data_AF-B1VNL9-F1
#
_entry.id   AF-B1VNL9-F1
#
_cell.length_a   1.000
_cell.length_b   1.000
_cell.length_c   1.000
_cell.angle_alpha   90.00
_cell.angle_beta   90.00
_cell.angle_gamma   90.00
#
_symmetry.space_group_name_H-M   'P 1'
#
loop_
_entity.id
_entity.type
_entity.pdbx_description
1 polymer ?
#
loop_
_entity_poly.entity_id
_entity_poly.type
_entity_poly.pdbx_seq_one_letter_code
_entity_poly.pdbx_strand_id
1 'polypeptide(L)'
;MNQRPGAPFPDLPATLACDGRTVAHYGYAPGADGRPRLHPVTTLGGTAVTEDRPADHLHHLGVSVAVPDVAGYNFWGGHTFVRGKGPTALDNHGVQRHLARPQRSPNGFTQELGWEAAGVELLREHRTLSATRTSDASWELDFSFVLTNTGGEELSLGSPATNGRPGAGYGGFFWRAPKEAAPPTVFSATGEGESEVHGRTADWLALSGAGWTLVFVGATARTRRDPWFVRTSAYPGVGSSLAAHERLPVPAGSSVVRRIITVVVDGRPDRETAARYAREAVAR
;
A
#
# COMPACT_ATOMS: atom_id res chain seq x y z
N MET A 1 -29.42 -11.23 -16.24
CA MET A 1 -28.42 -12.20 -15.76
C MET A 1 -27.94 -11.71 -14.39
N ASN A 2 -28.65 -12.12 -13.32
CA ASN A 2 -28.43 -11.58 -11.98
C ASN A 2 -27.16 -12.16 -11.39
N GLN A 3 -26.10 -11.35 -11.28
CA GLN A 3 -24.90 -11.73 -10.55
C GLN A 3 -25.24 -11.88 -9.06
N ARG A 4 -24.75 -12.95 -8.43
CA ARG A 4 -24.85 -13.14 -6.98
C ARG A 4 -24.05 -12.03 -6.27
N PRO A 5 -24.56 -11.43 -5.19
CA PRO A 5 -23.77 -10.50 -4.37
C PRO A 5 -22.51 -11.21 -3.88
N GLY A 6 -21.33 -10.67 -4.22
CA GLY A 6 -20.06 -11.08 -3.63
C GLY A 6 -19.15 -12.01 -4.44
N ALA A 7 -19.53 -12.48 -5.63
CA ALA A 7 -18.54 -13.07 -6.54
C ALA A 7 -17.70 -11.96 -7.18
N PRO A 8 -16.35 -12.06 -7.23
CA PRO A 8 -15.55 -11.10 -7.97
C PRO A 8 -16.01 -11.07 -9.43
N PHE A 9 -15.95 -9.89 -10.04
CA PHE A 9 -16.22 -9.78 -11.47
C PHE A 9 -15.28 -10.77 -12.21
N PRO A 10 -15.79 -11.69 -13.05
CA PRO A 10 -14.97 -12.73 -13.68
C PRO A 10 -13.85 -12.15 -14.57
N ASP A 11 -13.95 -10.87 -14.92
CA ASP A 11 -13.03 -10.14 -15.81
C ASP A 11 -12.27 -9.02 -15.09
N LEU A 12 -11.98 -9.17 -13.78
CA LEU A 12 -11.09 -8.22 -13.12
C LEU A 12 -9.78 -8.06 -13.91
N PRO A 13 -9.22 -6.84 -14.01
CA PRO A 13 -7.93 -6.66 -14.67
C PRO A 13 -6.96 -7.64 -14.02
N ALA A 14 -6.46 -8.59 -14.80
CA ALA A 14 -5.51 -9.58 -14.29
C ALA A 14 -4.12 -8.95 -14.16
N THR A 15 -3.86 -7.88 -14.91
CA THR A 15 -2.54 -7.30 -15.10
C THR A 15 -2.55 -5.79 -15.21
N LEU A 16 -1.42 -5.18 -14.85
CA LEU A 16 -1.02 -3.82 -15.17
C LEU A 16 0.12 -3.90 -16.19
N ALA A 17 0.03 -3.14 -17.27
CA ALA A 17 0.99 -3.17 -18.35
C ALA A 17 1.65 -1.80 -18.56
N CYS A 18 2.93 -1.83 -18.91
CA CYS A 18 3.79 -0.70 -19.23
C CYS A 18 4.29 -0.91 -20.66
N ASP A 19 3.87 -0.07 -21.61
CA ASP A 19 4.16 -0.20 -23.05
C ASP A 19 3.92 -1.63 -23.61
N GLY A 20 2.77 -2.22 -23.26
CA GLY A 20 2.39 -3.58 -23.69
C GLY A 20 3.04 -4.71 -22.91
N ARG A 21 3.99 -4.42 -22.00
CA ARG A 21 4.60 -5.41 -21.11
C ARG A 21 3.87 -5.49 -19.77
N THR A 22 3.42 -6.67 -19.37
CA THR A 22 2.92 -6.89 -18.00
C THR A 22 4.02 -6.63 -16.96
N VAL A 23 3.75 -5.72 -16.03
CA VAL A 23 4.65 -5.36 -14.92
C VAL A 23 4.05 -5.63 -13.54
N ALA A 24 2.74 -5.86 -13.45
CA ALA A 24 2.11 -6.32 -12.24
C ALA A 24 0.91 -7.23 -12.54
N HIS A 25 0.60 -8.13 -11.61
CA HIS A 25 -0.67 -8.86 -11.60
C HIS A 25 -1.55 -8.35 -10.48
N TYR A 26 -2.85 -8.27 -10.73
CA TYR A 26 -3.82 -7.87 -9.73
C TYR A 26 -4.50 -9.11 -9.17
N GLY A 27 -4.43 -9.28 -7.84
CA GLY A 27 -4.98 -10.39 -7.11
C GLY A 27 -6.07 -9.94 -6.15
N TYR A 28 -7.17 -10.67 -6.12
CA TYR A 28 -8.24 -10.46 -5.15
C TYR A 28 -8.76 -11.80 -4.63
N ALA A 29 -8.85 -11.92 -3.32
CA ALA A 29 -9.55 -12.99 -2.63
C ALA A 29 -10.46 -12.32 -1.60
N PRO A 30 -11.80 -12.45 -1.68
CA PRO A 30 -12.69 -11.93 -0.65
C PRO A 30 -12.51 -12.72 0.65
N GLY A 31 -12.65 -12.05 1.80
CA GLY A 31 -12.58 -12.66 3.13
C GLY A 31 -11.67 -11.91 4.10
N ALA A 32 -11.69 -12.30 5.37
CA ALA A 32 -10.95 -11.67 6.47
C ALA A 32 -9.44 -11.56 6.25
N ASP A 33 -8.85 -12.52 5.52
CA ASP A 33 -7.41 -12.59 5.21
C ASP A 33 -7.11 -12.25 3.75
N GLY A 34 -8.04 -11.57 3.07
CA GLY A 34 -7.97 -11.29 1.65
C GLY A 34 -8.31 -9.84 1.32
N ARG A 35 -7.53 -9.25 0.42
CA ARG A 35 -7.82 -7.92 -0.14
C ARG A 35 -7.26 -7.75 -1.56
N PRO A 36 -7.74 -6.74 -2.30
CA PRO A 36 -7.12 -6.28 -3.53
C PRO A 36 -5.63 -5.95 -3.33
N ARG A 37 -4.74 -6.61 -4.07
CA ARG A 37 -3.31 -6.29 -4.10
C ARG A 37 -2.70 -6.47 -5.48
N LEU A 38 -1.58 -5.81 -5.72
CA LEU A 38 -0.69 -6.14 -6.85
C LEU A 38 0.37 -7.15 -6.39
N HIS A 39 0.44 -8.30 -7.04
CA HIS A 39 1.50 -9.29 -6.90
C HIS A 39 1.43 -10.37 -8.00
N PRO A 40 2.57 -10.76 -8.63
CA PRO A 40 3.87 -10.10 -8.50
C PRO A 40 3.87 -8.75 -9.21
N VAL A 41 4.57 -7.77 -8.63
CA VAL A 41 5.08 -6.58 -9.33
C VAL A 41 6.52 -6.87 -9.73
N THR A 42 6.95 -6.48 -10.93
CA THR A 42 8.29 -6.74 -11.45
C THR A 42 8.99 -5.49 -11.99
N THR A 43 10.33 -5.50 -11.99
CA THR A 43 11.13 -4.56 -12.80
C THR A 43 10.96 -4.82 -14.30
N LEU A 44 11.52 -3.97 -15.18
CA LEU A 44 11.60 -4.24 -16.62
C LEU A 44 12.64 -5.33 -16.94
N GLY A 45 13.50 -5.72 -16.01
CA GLY A 45 14.32 -6.93 -16.11
C GLY A 45 13.54 -8.20 -15.79
N GLY A 46 12.35 -8.09 -15.19
CA GLY A 46 11.53 -9.24 -14.75
C GLY A 46 11.80 -9.68 -13.31
N THR A 47 12.62 -8.96 -12.55
CA THR A 47 12.85 -9.23 -11.13
C THR A 47 11.60 -8.91 -10.33
N ALA A 48 11.06 -9.88 -9.60
CA ALA A 48 9.92 -9.65 -8.72
C ALA A 48 10.33 -8.79 -7.53
N VAL A 49 9.56 -7.73 -7.28
CA VAL A 49 9.80 -6.74 -6.23
C VAL A 49 8.68 -6.76 -5.18
N THR A 50 7.92 -7.85 -5.08
CA THR A 50 6.88 -8.04 -4.05
C THR A 50 6.81 -9.48 -3.56
N GLU A 51 6.35 -9.68 -2.32
CA GLU A 51 5.88 -10.98 -1.80
C GLU A 51 4.37 -10.94 -1.52
N ASP A 52 3.71 -12.10 -1.61
CA ASP A 52 2.32 -12.32 -1.20
C ASP A 52 2.27 -13.51 -0.23
N ARG A 53 1.66 -13.29 0.93
CA ARG A 53 1.51 -14.29 2.00
C ARG A 53 2.80 -15.03 2.35
N PRO A 54 3.92 -14.34 2.62
CA PRO A 54 5.14 -15.03 3.05
C PRO A 54 4.88 -15.77 4.36
N ALA A 55 5.57 -16.90 4.56
CA ALA A 55 5.29 -17.82 5.67
C ALA A 55 5.44 -17.17 7.07
N ASP A 56 6.25 -16.13 7.19
CA ASP A 56 6.44 -15.37 8.42
C ASP A 56 5.31 -14.36 8.70
N HIS A 57 4.63 -13.87 7.66
CA HIS A 57 3.58 -12.85 7.74
C HIS A 57 2.50 -13.07 6.68
N LEU A 58 1.62 -14.07 6.88
CA LEU A 58 0.56 -14.42 5.91
C LEU A 58 -0.40 -13.26 5.55
N HIS A 59 -0.50 -12.25 6.40
CA HIS A 59 -1.34 -11.06 6.17
C HIS A 59 -0.64 -9.95 5.35
N HIS A 60 0.62 -10.14 4.94
CA HIS A 60 1.33 -9.25 4.03
C HIS A 60 1.01 -9.60 2.58
N LEU A 61 0.45 -8.64 1.84
CA LEU A 61 -0.11 -8.84 0.51
C LEU A 61 0.40 -7.79 -0.47
N GLY A 62 1.49 -8.11 -1.17
CA GLY A 62 2.05 -7.34 -2.29
C GLY A 62 2.03 -5.83 -2.09
N VAL A 63 1.49 -5.12 -3.08
CA VAL A 63 1.13 -3.70 -2.96
C VAL A 63 -0.36 -3.57 -2.71
N SER A 64 -0.75 -3.02 -1.56
CA SER A 64 -2.17 -2.88 -1.19
C SER A 64 -2.44 -1.65 -0.32
N VAL A 65 -3.73 -1.35 -0.15
CA VAL A 65 -4.22 -0.36 0.83
C VAL A 65 -5.01 -1.12 1.89
N ALA A 66 -4.58 -1.01 3.15
CA ALA A 66 -5.24 -1.63 4.29
C ALA A 66 -4.96 -0.85 5.58
N VAL A 67 -5.92 -0.82 6.51
CA VAL A 67 -5.79 -0.12 7.79
C VAL A 67 -6.01 -1.13 8.94
N PRO A 68 -5.10 -1.25 9.91
CA PRO A 68 -5.22 -2.23 11.00
C PRO A 68 -6.37 -1.97 11.98
N ASP A 69 -6.86 -0.74 12.03
CA ASP A 69 -7.93 -0.33 12.92
C ASP A 69 -8.78 0.77 12.25
N VAL A 70 -9.98 0.40 11.81
CA VAL A 70 -11.02 1.31 11.33
C VAL A 70 -12.19 1.19 12.30
N ALA A 71 -12.31 2.16 13.20
CA ALA A 71 -13.31 2.13 14.29
C ALA A 71 -13.36 0.79 15.06
N GLY A 72 -12.21 0.18 15.32
CA GLY A 72 -12.08 -1.09 16.03
C GLY A 72 -12.08 -2.33 15.14
N TYR A 73 -12.28 -2.21 13.83
CA TYR A 73 -12.24 -3.32 12.88
C TYR A 73 -10.91 -3.41 12.13
N ASN A 74 -10.43 -4.63 11.91
CA ASN A 74 -9.14 -4.91 11.31
C ASN A 74 -9.27 -5.25 9.82
N PHE A 75 -8.76 -4.36 8.95
CA PHE A 75 -8.68 -4.59 7.49
C PHE A 75 -7.27 -4.99 7.03
N TRP A 76 -6.31 -5.05 7.95
CA TRP A 76 -4.94 -5.49 7.68
C TRP A 76 -4.82 -7.02 7.59
N GLY A 77 -5.69 -7.74 8.30
CA GLY A 77 -5.62 -9.19 8.45
C GLY A 77 -4.76 -9.61 9.64
N GLY A 78 -4.70 -10.92 9.91
CA GLY A 78 -3.94 -11.46 11.03
C GLY A 78 -4.48 -11.00 12.40
N HIS A 79 -3.60 -10.92 13.40
CA HIS A 79 -4.00 -10.56 14.77
C HIS A 79 -4.15 -9.05 14.95
N THR A 80 -5.17 -8.63 15.69
CA THR A 80 -5.38 -7.23 16.09
C THR A 80 -4.49 -6.87 17.26
N PHE A 81 -3.76 -5.75 17.20
CA PHE A 81 -2.96 -5.30 18.34
C PHE A 81 -3.84 -4.61 19.40
N VAL A 82 -3.86 -5.16 20.61
CA VAL A 82 -4.64 -4.63 21.74
C VAL A 82 -3.70 -4.11 22.82
N ARG A 83 -3.91 -2.86 23.26
CA ARG A 83 -3.12 -2.23 24.32
C ARG A 83 -3.10 -3.10 25.58
N GLY A 84 -1.90 -3.35 26.12
CA GLY A 84 -1.72 -4.16 27.32
C GLY A 84 -1.89 -5.68 27.13
N LYS A 85 -2.31 -6.15 25.95
CA LYS A 85 -2.43 -7.59 25.63
C LYS A 85 -1.53 -8.04 24.48
N GLY A 86 -1.15 -7.13 23.58
CA GLY A 86 -0.37 -7.46 22.39
C GLY A 86 -1.23 -7.95 21.21
N PRO A 87 -0.62 -8.59 20.20
CA PRO A 87 -1.35 -9.23 19.10
C PRO A 87 -2.36 -10.25 19.63
N THR A 88 -3.64 -10.04 19.35
CA THR A 88 -4.76 -10.85 19.86
C THR A 88 -5.66 -11.28 18.71
N ALA A 89 -6.05 -12.55 18.69
CA ALA A 89 -7.05 -13.04 17.75
C ALA A 89 -8.42 -12.53 18.21
N LEU A 90 -9.01 -11.64 17.43
CA LEU A 90 -10.32 -11.07 17.67
C LEU A 90 -11.21 -11.37 16.46
N ASP A 91 -12.50 -11.53 16.70
CA ASP A 91 -13.50 -11.63 15.64
C ASP A 91 -13.92 -10.21 15.20
N ASN A 92 -12.97 -9.50 14.59
CA ASN A 92 -13.16 -8.10 14.19
C ASN A 92 -12.63 -7.80 12.78
N HIS A 93 -12.43 -8.82 11.96
CA HIS A 93 -11.93 -8.62 10.60
C HIS A 93 -12.99 -7.98 9.70
N GLY A 94 -12.56 -6.95 8.99
CA GLY A 94 -13.31 -6.38 7.88
C GLY A 94 -12.99 -7.06 6.55
N VAL A 95 -13.80 -6.78 5.54
CA VAL A 95 -13.61 -7.27 4.16
C VAL A 95 -13.62 -6.09 3.20
N GLN A 96 -12.67 -6.07 2.26
CA GLN A 96 -12.68 -5.13 1.14
C GLN A 96 -13.40 -5.80 -0.05
N ARG A 97 -14.63 -5.34 -0.37
CA ARG A 97 -15.49 -5.88 -1.42
C ARG A 97 -15.45 -5.00 -2.66
N HIS A 98 -15.50 -5.60 -3.84
CA HIS A 98 -15.70 -4.87 -5.10
C HIS A 98 -17.14 -4.40 -5.21
N LEU A 99 -17.35 -3.10 -5.40
CA LEU A 99 -18.69 -2.52 -5.58
C LEU A 99 -19.06 -2.40 -7.06
N ALA A 100 -18.07 -2.13 -7.90
CA ALA A 100 -18.26 -1.96 -9.34
C ALA A 100 -17.15 -2.64 -10.15
N ARG A 101 -17.47 -2.95 -11.41
CA ARG A 101 -16.48 -3.46 -12.36
C ARG A 101 -15.40 -2.38 -12.58
N PRO A 102 -14.10 -2.71 -12.47
CA PRO A 102 -13.04 -1.76 -12.73
C PRO A 102 -13.13 -1.15 -14.13
N GLN A 103 -12.92 0.16 -14.23
CA GLN A 103 -12.83 0.83 -15.53
C GLN A 103 -11.37 0.76 -15.99
N ARG A 104 -11.13 0.18 -17.16
CA ARG A 104 -9.78 -0.02 -17.70
C ARG A 104 -9.36 1.17 -18.56
N SER A 105 -8.07 1.43 -18.55
CA SER A 105 -7.36 2.31 -19.47
C SER A 105 -6.16 1.54 -20.07
N PRO A 106 -5.50 2.04 -21.12
CA PRO A 106 -4.38 1.33 -21.74
C PRO A 106 -3.25 0.96 -20.79
N ASN A 107 -3.01 1.79 -19.77
CA ASN A 107 -1.89 1.66 -18.85
C ASN A 107 -2.33 1.50 -17.38
N GLY A 108 -3.61 1.25 -17.10
CA GLY A 108 -4.13 1.38 -15.75
C GLY A 108 -5.61 1.03 -15.60
N PHE A 109 -6.13 1.23 -14.40
CA PHE A 109 -7.56 1.07 -14.12
C PHE A 109 -8.00 1.87 -12.89
N THR A 110 -9.31 2.12 -12.79
CA THR A 110 -9.97 2.61 -11.58
C THR A 110 -10.81 1.52 -10.93
N GLN A 111 -10.95 1.54 -9.60
CA GLN A 111 -11.79 0.59 -8.85
C GLN A 111 -12.55 1.30 -7.74
N GLU A 112 -13.75 0.80 -7.47
CA GLU A 112 -14.57 1.16 -6.32
C GLU A 112 -14.74 -0.04 -5.40
N LEU A 113 -14.42 0.15 -4.11
CA LEU A 113 -14.46 -0.89 -3.10
C LEU A 113 -15.24 -0.43 -1.86
N GLY A 114 -15.96 -1.35 -1.24
CA GLY A 114 -16.61 -1.17 0.07
C GLY A 114 -15.76 -1.85 1.14
N TRP A 115 -15.52 -1.15 2.23
CA TRP A 115 -14.85 -1.69 3.41
C TRP A 115 -15.92 -2.04 4.43
N GLU A 116 -16.29 -3.31 4.49
CA GLU A 116 -17.42 -3.82 5.26
C GLU A 116 -16.95 -4.52 6.53
N ALA A 117 -17.62 -4.26 7.65
CA ALA A 117 -17.47 -5.03 8.89
C ALA A 117 -18.79 -5.01 9.67
N ALA A 118 -19.08 -6.09 10.41
CA ALA A 118 -20.32 -6.23 11.20
C ALA A 118 -21.62 -5.89 10.43
N GLY A 119 -21.67 -6.19 9.12
CA GLY A 119 -22.84 -5.97 8.27
C GLY A 119 -23.03 -4.52 7.78
N VAL A 120 -22.07 -3.62 8.04
CA VAL A 120 -22.12 -2.23 7.57
C VAL A 120 -20.91 -1.88 6.71
N GLU A 121 -21.11 -1.01 5.71
CA GLU A 121 -20.01 -0.36 4.97
C GLU A 121 -19.50 0.81 5.82
N LEU A 122 -18.23 0.76 6.22
CA LEU A 122 -17.56 1.80 7.01
C LEU A 122 -16.86 2.83 6.11
N LEU A 123 -16.17 2.35 5.07
CA LEU A 123 -15.47 3.21 4.13
C LEU A 123 -15.83 2.81 2.70
N ARG A 124 -15.98 3.82 1.84
CA ARG A 124 -15.93 3.65 0.40
C ARG A 124 -14.56 4.05 -0.11
N GLU A 125 -13.90 3.15 -0.82
CA GLU A 125 -12.64 3.39 -1.46
C GLU A 125 -12.80 3.59 -2.96
N HIS A 126 -12.32 4.72 -3.47
CA HIS A 126 -12.07 4.90 -4.90
C HIS A 126 -10.56 4.95 -5.12
N ARG A 127 -10.04 4.12 -6.03
CA ARG A 127 -8.61 4.06 -6.35
C ARG A 127 -8.35 4.13 -7.84
N THR A 128 -7.23 4.74 -8.20
CA THR A 128 -6.71 4.78 -9.58
C THR A 128 -5.27 4.31 -9.59
N LEU A 129 -4.96 3.40 -10.51
CA LEU A 129 -3.64 2.83 -10.69
C LEU A 129 -3.22 2.98 -12.15
N SER A 130 -1.97 3.37 -12.39
CA SER A 130 -1.36 3.36 -13.73
C SER A 130 0.11 2.97 -13.69
N ALA A 131 0.58 2.33 -14.76
CA ALA A 131 1.97 2.05 -15.03
C ALA A 131 2.48 2.90 -16.21
N THR A 132 3.59 3.61 -16.03
CA THR A 132 4.16 4.44 -17.10
C THR A 132 5.65 4.16 -17.24
N ARG A 133 6.13 3.93 -18.46
CA ARG A 133 7.57 3.75 -18.69
C ARG A 133 8.29 5.09 -18.50
N THR A 134 9.41 5.06 -17.79
CA THR A 134 10.23 6.25 -17.55
C THR A 134 11.60 6.17 -18.22
N SER A 135 12.14 4.97 -18.41
CA SER A 135 13.37 4.72 -19.15
C SER A 135 13.43 3.28 -19.63
N ASP A 136 14.58 2.84 -20.14
CA ASP A 136 14.83 1.42 -20.44
C ASP A 136 15.00 0.54 -19.21
N ALA A 137 15.35 1.14 -18.06
CA ALA A 137 15.59 0.44 -16.81
C ALA A 137 14.54 0.76 -15.73
N SER A 138 13.51 1.56 -16.03
CA SER A 138 12.54 1.96 -15.02
C SER A 138 11.13 2.25 -15.54
N TRP A 139 10.17 2.04 -14.66
CA TRP A 139 8.77 2.44 -14.84
C TRP A 139 8.16 2.92 -13.52
N GLU A 140 7.05 3.65 -13.59
CA GLU A 140 6.35 4.24 -12.45
C GLU A 140 5.01 3.55 -12.21
N LEU A 141 4.76 3.12 -10.97
CA LEU A 141 3.42 2.83 -10.46
C LEU A 141 2.87 4.10 -9.80
N ASP A 142 1.88 4.72 -10.41
CA ASP A 142 1.08 5.76 -9.75
C ASP A 142 -0.14 5.12 -9.09
N PHE A 143 -0.24 5.25 -7.77
CA PHE A 143 -1.33 4.71 -6.96
C PHE A 143 -1.98 5.85 -6.19
N SER A 144 -3.22 6.18 -6.54
CA SER A 144 -4.07 7.06 -5.73
C SER A 144 -5.23 6.30 -5.11
N PHE A 145 -5.60 6.68 -3.89
CA PHE A 145 -6.78 6.18 -3.21
C PHE A 145 -7.48 7.28 -2.41
N VAL A 146 -8.80 7.15 -2.31
CA VAL A 146 -9.70 8.00 -1.56
C VAL A 146 -10.52 7.10 -0.65
N LEU A 147 -10.41 7.26 0.67
CA LEU A 147 -11.25 6.56 1.65
C LEU A 147 -12.30 7.53 2.17
N THR A 148 -13.58 7.29 1.89
CA THR A 148 -14.70 8.14 2.30
C THR A 148 -15.48 7.48 3.40
N ASN A 149 -15.74 8.20 4.49
CA ASN A 149 -16.63 7.74 5.55
C ASN A 149 -18.08 7.73 5.06
N THR A 150 -18.70 6.55 5.08
CA THR A 150 -20.07 6.31 4.59
C THR A 150 -21.14 6.43 5.68
N GLY A 151 -20.73 6.53 6.94
CA GLY A 151 -21.60 6.67 8.11
C GLY A 151 -22.03 8.11 8.39
N GLY A 152 -22.98 8.25 9.31
CA GLY A 152 -23.47 9.54 9.82
C GLY A 152 -22.67 10.13 10.98
N GLU A 153 -21.66 9.40 11.48
CA GLU A 153 -20.80 9.80 12.60
C GLU A 153 -19.32 9.81 12.19
N GLU A 154 -18.46 10.41 13.01
CA GLU A 154 -17.02 10.39 12.79
C GLU A 154 -16.45 8.96 12.92
N LEU A 155 -15.64 8.56 11.93
CA LEU A 155 -14.84 7.33 11.98
C LEU A 155 -13.41 7.64 12.39
N SER A 156 -12.77 6.71 13.09
CA SER A 156 -11.37 6.84 13.52
C SER A 156 -10.50 5.77 12.86
N LEU A 157 -9.45 6.19 12.15
CA LEU A 157 -8.42 5.30 11.62
C LEU A 157 -7.24 5.24 12.60
N GLY A 158 -6.77 4.04 12.91
CA GLY A 158 -5.67 3.78 13.81
C GLY A 158 -4.65 2.80 13.25
N SER A 159 -3.58 2.64 14.03
CA SER A 159 -2.53 1.64 13.82
C SER A 159 -2.19 0.98 15.16
N PRO A 160 -1.39 -0.11 15.17
CA PRO A 160 -0.85 -0.63 16.41
C PRO A 160 -0.08 0.43 17.22
N ALA A 161 0.60 1.39 16.57
CA ALA A 161 1.27 2.48 17.29
C ALA A 161 0.30 3.33 18.10
N THR A 162 -0.80 3.77 17.50
CA THR A 162 -1.85 4.51 18.24
C THR A 162 -2.52 3.65 19.31
N ASN A 163 -2.49 2.33 19.14
CA ASN A 163 -3.01 1.36 20.09
C ASN A 163 -1.99 0.92 21.14
N GLY A 164 -0.81 1.56 21.22
CA GLY A 164 0.17 1.35 22.28
C GLY A 164 1.34 0.43 21.92
N ARG A 165 1.63 0.24 20.63
CA ARG A 165 2.84 -0.44 20.12
C ARG A 165 3.78 0.56 19.43
N PRO A 166 4.63 1.30 20.16
CA PRO A 166 5.55 2.26 19.57
C PRO A 166 6.32 1.69 18.38
N GLY A 167 6.45 2.48 17.32
CA GLY A 167 7.12 2.09 16.08
C GLY A 167 6.30 1.17 15.15
N ALA A 168 5.09 0.73 15.51
CA ALA A 168 4.25 -0.09 14.64
C ALA A 168 3.14 0.72 13.94
N GLY A 169 3.51 1.85 13.34
CA GLY A 169 2.59 2.81 12.74
C GLY A 169 2.11 2.46 11.33
N TYR A 170 2.08 1.19 10.93
CA TYR A 170 1.66 0.80 9.58
C TYR A 170 0.14 0.97 9.38
N GLY A 171 -0.26 1.23 8.14
CA GLY A 171 -1.66 1.39 7.73
C GLY A 171 -1.81 2.49 6.66
N GLY A 172 -2.60 2.22 5.63
CA GLY A 172 -2.65 3.00 4.39
C GLY A 172 -2.07 2.21 3.22
N PHE A 173 -1.36 2.90 2.32
CA PHE A 173 -0.57 2.25 1.26
C PHE A 173 0.58 1.45 1.88
N PHE A 174 0.76 0.21 1.44
CA PHE A 174 1.86 -0.64 1.87
C PHE A 174 2.39 -1.50 0.73
N TRP A 175 3.70 -1.62 0.68
CA TRP A 175 4.47 -2.43 -0.24
C TRP A 175 5.24 -3.48 0.55
N ARG A 176 4.88 -4.75 0.38
CA ARG A 176 5.64 -5.89 0.88
C ARG A 176 6.71 -6.29 -0.13
N ALA A 177 7.98 -5.93 0.12
CA ALA A 177 9.10 -6.28 -0.75
C ALA A 177 9.68 -7.68 -0.42
N PRO A 178 10.43 -8.32 -1.34
CA PRO A 178 10.98 -9.66 -1.14
C PRO A 178 12.02 -9.68 -0.03
N LYS A 179 12.01 -10.76 0.77
CA LYS A 179 13.09 -11.03 1.71
C LYS A 179 14.24 -11.73 0.98
N GLU A 180 15.42 -11.13 1.05
CA GLU A 180 16.63 -11.63 0.41
C GLU A 180 17.65 -12.12 1.45
N ALA A 181 18.77 -12.66 0.98
CA ALA A 181 19.86 -13.12 1.87
C ALA A 181 20.45 -11.97 2.72
N ALA A 182 20.50 -10.76 2.17
CA ALA A 182 20.86 -9.55 2.89
C ALA A 182 19.64 -8.60 2.96
N PRO A 183 19.44 -7.87 4.06
CA PRO A 183 18.41 -6.83 4.11
C PRO A 183 18.65 -5.77 3.02
N PRO A 184 17.59 -5.30 2.35
CA PRO A 184 17.73 -4.20 1.40
C PRO A 184 18.17 -2.92 2.13
N THR A 185 18.97 -2.10 1.43
CA THR A 185 19.35 -0.78 1.91
C THR A 185 18.16 0.17 1.77
N VAL A 186 17.94 1.05 2.75
CA VAL A 186 16.93 2.11 2.66
C VAL A 186 17.59 3.46 2.87
N PHE A 187 17.23 4.45 2.06
CA PHE A 187 17.74 5.82 2.20
C PHE A 187 16.72 6.85 1.71
N SER A 188 16.87 8.09 2.16
CA SER A 188 16.11 9.25 1.70
C SER A 188 17.09 10.37 1.33
N ALA A 189 16.58 11.57 1.07
CA ALA A 189 17.43 12.74 0.89
C ALA A 189 18.34 13.00 2.11
N THR A 190 17.84 12.76 3.33
CA THR A 190 18.46 13.25 4.57
C THR A 190 19.04 12.14 5.46
N GLY A 191 18.83 10.87 5.14
CA GLY A 191 19.26 9.77 6.02
C GLY A 191 19.33 8.42 5.32
N GLU A 192 20.03 7.48 5.94
CA GLU A 192 20.23 6.10 5.46
C GLU A 192 20.10 5.10 6.60
N GLY A 193 19.51 3.95 6.31
CA GLY A 193 19.21 2.90 7.26
C GLY A 193 17.80 3.00 7.83
N GLU A 194 17.29 1.86 8.30
CA GLU A 194 15.92 1.75 8.85
C GLU A 194 15.71 2.75 9.99
N SER A 195 16.69 2.91 10.88
CA SER A 195 16.60 3.82 12.03
C SER A 195 16.52 5.29 11.66
N GLU A 196 17.03 5.69 10.48
CA GLU A 196 17.02 7.08 10.00
C GLU A 196 15.80 7.41 9.13
N VAL A 197 15.11 6.40 8.59
CA VAL A 197 13.96 6.61 7.69
C VAL A 197 12.64 6.25 8.36
N HIS A 198 12.61 5.20 9.17
CA HIS A 198 11.38 4.70 9.78
C HIS A 198 10.73 5.76 10.70
N GLY A 199 9.42 5.97 10.50
CA GLY A 199 8.61 6.87 11.33
C GLY A 199 8.87 8.35 11.07
N ARG A 200 9.63 8.70 10.03
CA ARG A 200 9.89 10.09 9.63
C ARG A 200 9.16 10.43 8.34
N THR A 201 8.83 11.71 8.19
CA THR A 201 8.36 12.28 6.94
C THR A 201 9.54 12.52 6.01
N ALA A 202 9.40 12.19 4.73
CA ALA A 202 10.34 12.56 3.68
C ALA A 202 9.57 12.67 2.36
N ASP A 203 10.02 13.55 1.46
CA ASP A 203 9.39 13.69 0.14
C ASP A 203 9.45 12.39 -0.66
N TRP A 204 10.56 11.66 -0.49
CA TRP A 204 10.80 10.35 -1.07
C TRP A 204 11.72 9.50 -0.20
N LEU A 205 11.68 8.18 -0.42
CA LEU A 205 12.71 7.23 0.04
C LEU A 205 12.95 6.18 -1.04
N ALA A 206 14.12 5.55 -1.01
CA ALA A 206 14.46 4.42 -1.85
C ALA A 206 14.71 3.16 -0.99
N LEU A 207 14.17 2.03 -1.43
CA LEU A 207 14.49 0.69 -0.92
C LEU A 207 15.22 -0.07 -2.03
N SER A 208 16.45 -0.52 -1.76
CA SER A 208 17.35 -1.13 -2.75
C SER A 208 17.77 -2.53 -2.33
N GLY A 209 17.34 -3.55 -3.07
CA GLY A 209 17.71 -4.95 -2.87
C GLY A 209 18.76 -5.44 -3.87
N ALA A 210 18.83 -6.75 -4.05
CA ALA A 210 19.75 -7.42 -4.96
C ALA A 210 19.34 -7.21 -6.42
N GLY A 211 19.81 -6.10 -7.00
CA GLY A 211 19.62 -5.80 -8.43
C GLY A 211 18.30 -5.11 -8.78
N TRP A 212 17.61 -4.54 -7.79
CA TRP A 212 16.41 -3.73 -7.99
C TRP A 212 16.36 -2.58 -6.98
N THR A 213 15.63 -1.51 -7.33
CA THR A 213 15.36 -0.39 -6.43
C THR A 213 13.93 0.11 -6.60
N LEU A 214 13.27 0.44 -5.49
CA LEU A 214 11.96 1.06 -5.42
C LEU A 214 12.11 2.46 -4.84
N VAL A 215 11.78 3.50 -5.61
CA VAL A 215 11.76 4.89 -5.12
C VAL A 215 10.33 5.31 -4.87
N PHE A 216 9.94 5.44 -3.61
CA PHE A 216 8.60 5.83 -3.18
C PHE A 216 8.53 7.34 -3.01
N VAL A 217 7.48 7.96 -3.54
CA VAL A 217 7.30 9.41 -3.56
C VAL A 217 5.91 9.78 -3.07
N GLY A 218 5.85 10.67 -2.08
CA GLY A 218 4.60 11.33 -1.72
C GLY A 218 4.23 12.33 -2.81
N ALA A 219 3.25 11.99 -3.65
CA ALA A 219 2.96 12.80 -4.85
C ALA A 219 2.20 14.11 -4.56
N THR A 220 1.66 14.26 -3.36
CA THR A 220 0.96 15.49 -2.92
C THR A 220 1.56 16.03 -1.64
N ALA A 221 1.39 17.33 -1.39
CA ALA A 221 1.77 17.96 -0.12
C ALA A 221 1.12 17.27 1.08
N ARG A 222 -0.10 16.71 0.92
CA ARG A 222 -0.75 15.94 1.98
C ARG A 222 -0.07 14.59 2.20
N THR A 223 0.23 13.83 1.14
CA THR A 223 0.92 12.54 1.26
C THR A 223 2.30 12.69 1.92
N ARG A 224 3.06 13.75 1.60
CA ARG A 224 4.41 13.98 2.15
C ARG A 224 4.43 14.22 3.67
N ARG A 225 3.28 14.54 4.26
CA ARG A 225 3.14 14.69 5.72
C ARG A 225 2.92 13.36 6.44
N ASP A 226 2.61 12.30 5.72
CA ASP A 226 2.52 10.96 6.32
C ASP A 226 3.94 10.45 6.59
N PRO A 227 4.24 9.99 7.82
CA PRO A 227 5.50 9.31 8.09
C PRO A 227 5.62 8.01 7.29
N TRP A 228 6.83 7.67 6.87
CA TRP A 228 7.10 6.40 6.22
C TRP A 228 7.23 5.28 7.25
N PHE A 229 6.38 4.27 7.17
CA PHE A 229 6.62 3.00 7.86
C PHE A 229 7.63 2.19 7.04
N VAL A 230 8.74 1.78 7.65
CA VAL A 230 9.82 1.06 6.98
C VAL A 230 10.30 -0.07 7.87
N ARG A 231 10.48 -1.24 7.26
CA ARG A 231 11.23 -2.36 7.80
C ARG A 231 12.15 -2.89 6.71
N THR A 232 13.40 -3.20 7.06
CA THR A 232 14.36 -3.87 6.18
C THR A 232 14.84 -5.17 6.80
N SER A 233 15.14 -5.17 8.12
CA SER A 233 15.81 -6.30 8.78
C SER A 233 14.85 -7.43 9.18
N ALA A 234 13.72 -7.11 9.82
CA ALA A 234 12.75 -8.13 10.21
C ALA A 234 12.09 -8.75 8.97
N TYR A 235 11.61 -7.85 8.11
CA TYR A 235 10.93 -8.14 6.87
C TYR A 235 11.01 -6.86 5.99
N PRO A 236 11.23 -6.94 4.67
CA PRO A 236 11.20 -5.75 3.82
C PRO A 236 9.79 -5.22 3.59
N GLY A 237 9.51 -4.00 4.02
CA GLY A 237 8.20 -3.38 3.85
C GLY A 237 8.24 -1.87 3.96
N VAL A 238 7.52 -1.18 3.07
CA VAL A 238 7.42 0.29 3.04
C VAL A 238 5.96 0.69 2.97
N GLY A 239 5.52 1.65 3.78
CA GLY A 239 4.17 2.18 3.71
C GLY A 239 4.10 3.68 4.01
N SER A 240 3.06 4.33 3.50
CA SER A 240 2.72 5.72 3.82
C SER A 240 1.66 5.70 4.92
N SER A 241 2.08 6.03 6.14
CA SER A 241 1.29 5.80 7.35
C SER A 241 0.20 6.84 7.56
N LEU A 242 -1.06 6.40 7.55
CA LEU A 242 -2.21 7.28 7.84
C LEU A 242 -2.32 7.68 9.31
N ALA A 243 -1.86 6.81 10.23
CA ALA A 243 -2.01 6.96 11.67
C ALA A 243 -0.72 6.51 12.39
N ALA A 244 0.41 7.16 12.08
CA ALA A 244 1.72 6.78 12.63
C ALA A 244 1.86 7.07 14.13
N HIS A 245 1.32 8.22 14.57
CA HIS A 245 1.48 8.73 15.95
C HIS A 245 0.12 8.95 16.62
N GLU A 246 -0.82 9.51 15.88
CA GLU A 246 -2.17 9.82 16.34
C GLU A 246 -3.19 9.13 15.45
N ARG A 247 -4.38 8.86 16.02
CA ARG A 247 -5.49 8.35 15.24
C ARG A 247 -5.98 9.45 14.30
N LEU A 248 -6.38 9.08 13.09
CA LEU A 248 -6.88 10.01 12.09
C LEU A 248 -8.42 10.02 12.14
N PRO A 249 -9.06 11.12 12.61
CA PRO A 249 -10.50 11.28 12.51
C PRO A 249 -10.92 11.50 11.05
N VAL A 250 -12.04 10.92 10.66
CA VAL A 250 -12.68 11.06 9.36
C VAL A 250 -14.14 11.42 9.61
N PRO A 251 -14.51 12.71 9.57
CA PRO A 251 -15.88 13.14 9.80
C PRO A 251 -16.87 12.47 8.83
N ALA A 252 -18.14 12.44 9.20
CA ALA A 252 -19.22 11.89 8.35
C ALA A 252 -19.17 12.48 6.94
N GLY A 253 -19.20 11.62 5.91
CA GLY A 253 -19.13 12.00 4.50
C GLY A 253 -17.80 12.59 4.02
N SER A 254 -16.80 12.74 4.89
CA SER A 254 -15.48 13.27 4.52
C SER A 254 -14.55 12.17 4.00
N SER A 255 -13.48 12.58 3.31
CA SER A 255 -12.55 11.65 2.67
C SER A 255 -11.08 11.88 3.06
N VAL A 256 -10.32 10.77 3.11
CA VAL A 256 -8.86 10.74 3.20
C VAL A 256 -8.30 10.41 1.83
N VAL A 257 -7.53 11.33 1.24
CA VAL A 257 -6.94 11.17 -0.10
C VAL A 257 -5.43 11.02 0.01
N ARG A 258 -4.86 10.03 -0.69
CA ARG A 258 -3.40 9.89 -0.88
C ARG A 258 -3.08 9.49 -2.31
N ARG A 259 -1.91 9.94 -2.76
CA ARG A 259 -1.28 9.54 -4.02
C ARG A 259 0.19 9.27 -3.76
N ILE A 260 0.63 8.07 -4.10
CA ILE A 260 2.01 7.59 -3.98
C ILE A 260 2.45 7.17 -5.38
N ILE A 261 3.60 7.69 -5.82
CA ILE A 261 4.24 7.22 -7.05
C ILE A 261 5.44 6.38 -6.63
N THR A 262 5.57 5.19 -7.18
CA THR A 262 6.73 4.31 -6.95
C THR A 262 7.46 4.10 -8.26
N VAL A 263 8.71 4.57 -8.35
CA VAL A 263 9.59 4.25 -9.47
C VAL A 263 10.23 2.90 -9.21
N VAL A 264 9.96 1.93 -10.09
CA VAL A 264 10.51 0.58 -10.05
C VAL A 264 11.67 0.50 -11.03
N VAL A 265 12.86 0.19 -10.51
CA VAL A 265 14.12 0.32 -11.23
C VAL A 265 14.87 -1.01 -11.27
N ASP A 266 15.39 -1.38 -12.43
CA ASP A 266 16.42 -2.39 -12.61
C ASP A 266 17.77 -1.86 -12.13
N GLY A 267 18.37 -2.55 -11.15
CA GLY A 267 19.64 -2.18 -10.56
C GLY A 267 19.54 -1.27 -9.34
N ARG A 268 20.68 -0.67 -9.00
CA ARG A 268 20.91 0.07 -7.75
C ARG A 268 21.46 1.46 -8.07
N PRO A 269 20.60 2.41 -8.52
CA PRO A 269 21.03 3.78 -8.74
C PRO A 269 21.57 4.39 -7.45
N ASP A 270 22.48 5.35 -7.59
CA ASP A 270 22.94 6.14 -6.47
C ASP A 270 21.85 7.09 -5.94
N ARG A 271 22.14 7.76 -4.82
CA ARG A 271 21.21 8.67 -4.16
C ARG A 271 20.80 9.84 -5.05
N GLU A 272 21.72 10.37 -5.85
CA GLU A 272 21.45 11.50 -6.73
C GLU A 272 20.46 11.10 -7.84
N THR A 273 20.68 9.93 -8.43
CA THR A 273 19.80 9.35 -9.45
C THR A 273 18.42 9.02 -8.88
N ALA A 274 18.35 8.43 -7.68
CA ALA A 274 17.08 8.19 -6.99
C ALA A 274 16.32 9.50 -6.70
N ALA A 275 17.03 10.55 -6.25
CA ALA A 275 16.45 11.86 -6.04
C ALA A 275 15.96 12.50 -7.35
N ARG A 276 16.65 12.28 -8.46
CA ARG A 276 16.22 12.71 -9.79
C ARG A 276 14.92 12.00 -10.21
N TYR A 277 14.83 10.68 -10.06
CA TYR A 277 13.59 9.94 -10.31
C TYR A 277 12.42 10.47 -9.48
N ALA A 278 12.65 10.77 -8.19
CA ALA A 278 11.61 11.33 -7.35
C ALA A 278 11.11 12.71 -7.83
N ARG A 279 12.00 13.57 -8.34
CA ARG A 279 11.62 14.88 -8.91
C ARG A 279 10.84 14.72 -10.23
N GLU A 280 11.29 13.83 -11.10
CA GLU A 280 10.64 13.55 -12.39
C GLU A 280 9.22 12.99 -12.20
N ALA A 281 9.03 12.09 -11.22
CA ALA A 281 7.74 11.47 -10.92
C ALA A 281 6.64 12.48 -10.57
N VAL A 282 6.97 13.59 -9.92
CA VAL A 282 5.99 14.61 -9.48
C VAL A 282 5.86 15.79 -10.44
N ALA A 283 6.68 15.84 -11.48
CA ALA A 283 6.65 16.90 -12.51
C ALA A 283 5.77 16.55 -13.72
N ARG A 284 5.30 15.30 -13.80
CA ARG A 284 4.45 14.78 -14.89
C ARG A 284 2.96 15.02 -14.65
#